data_AF-A0A935K1I0-F1
#
_entry.id   AF-A0A935K1I0-F1
#
_cell.length_a   1.000
_cell.length_b   1.000
_cell.length_c   1.000
_cell.angle_alpha   90.00
_cell.angle_beta   90.00
_cell.angle_gamma   90.00
#
_symmetry.space_group_name_H-M   'P 1'
#
loop_
_entity.id
_entity.type
_entity.pdbx_description
1 polymer ?
#
loop_
_entity_poly.entity_id
_entity_poly.type
_entity_poly.pdbx_seq_one_letter_code
_entity_poly.pdbx_strand_id
1 'polypeptide(L)'
;MREDPRINNAAWSLDVRQAIAQGKVLIGMTKEQAIVALGYPLPTRTPNLDSNVWRYWQNSSVQYDVYWENERVAQVAKASEIRGGLPVVVPTKQLK
;
A
#
# COMPACT_ATOMS: atom_id res chain seq x y z
N MET A 1 16.27 17.33 23.63
CA MET A 1 15.03 17.48 22.84
C MET A 1 14.71 16.10 22.29
N ARG A 2 13.60 15.48 22.72
CA ARG A 2 13.12 14.23 22.10
C ARG A 2 12.45 14.65 20.81
N GLU A 3 12.98 14.20 19.68
CA GLU A 3 12.29 14.29 18.41
C GLU A 3 10.99 13.51 18.58
N ASP A 4 9.85 14.20 18.60
CA ASP A 4 8.56 13.52 18.55
C ASP A 4 8.60 12.65 17.29
N PRO A 5 8.46 11.31 17.38
CA PRO A 5 8.51 10.41 16.23
C PRO A 5 7.28 10.56 15.31
N ARG A 6 6.50 11.64 15.49
CA ARG A 6 5.48 12.08 14.56
C ARG A 6 6.21 12.42 13.27
N ILE A 7 6.23 11.47 12.35
CA ILE A 7 6.78 11.63 11.01
C ILE A 7 6.31 12.98 10.48
N ASN A 8 7.25 13.86 10.14
CA ASN A 8 6.95 15.20 9.65
C ASN A 8 6.37 15.11 8.24
N ASN A 9 5.08 14.78 8.17
CA ASN A 9 4.32 14.64 6.95
C ASN A 9 3.83 15.97 6.39
N ALA A 10 4.18 17.11 7.02
CA ALA A 10 3.72 18.43 6.62
C ALA A 10 4.16 18.81 5.19
N ALA A 11 5.27 18.24 4.71
CA ALA A 11 5.76 18.40 3.35
C ALA A 11 4.98 17.59 2.29
N TRP A 12 4.13 16.65 2.71
CA TRP A 12 3.33 15.86 1.77
C TRP A 12 2.06 16.60 1.33
N SER A 13 1.60 16.27 0.13
CA SER A 13 0.35 16.80 -0.43
C SER A 13 -0.83 16.61 0.53
N LEU A 14 -1.82 17.50 0.46
CA LEU A 14 -3.00 17.44 1.32
C LEU A 14 -3.72 16.09 1.20
N ASP A 15 -3.89 15.58 -0.02
CA ASP A 15 -4.53 14.28 -0.28
C ASP A 15 -3.80 13.12 0.40
N VAL A 16 -2.45 13.17 0.40
CA VAL A 16 -1.62 12.14 1.05
C VAL A 16 -1.82 12.18 2.56
N ARG A 17 -1.79 13.37 3.16
CA ARG A 17 -2.04 13.54 4.60
C ARG A 17 -3.45 13.09 4.99
N GLN A 18 -4.45 13.40 4.18
CA GLN A 18 -5.83 12.97 4.42
C GLN A 18 -6.01 11.45 4.29
N ALA A 19 -5.33 10.81 3.34
CA ALA A 19 -5.35 9.36 3.19
C ALA A 19 -4.65 8.66 4.37
N ILE A 20 -3.51 9.18 4.83
CA ILE A 20 -2.82 8.69 6.03
C ILE A 20 -3.73 8.79 7.25
N ALA A 21 -4.39 9.94 7.45
CA ALA A 21 -5.32 10.12 8.56
C ALA A 21 -6.51 9.13 8.53
N GLN A 22 -6.85 8.62 7.35
CA GLN A 22 -7.89 7.60 7.14
C GLN A 22 -7.36 6.16 7.15
N GLY A 23 -6.05 5.94 7.31
CA GLY A 23 -5.44 4.62 7.18
C GLY A 23 -5.58 4.03 5.78
N LYS A 24 -5.45 4.86 4.75
CA LYS A 24 -5.60 4.49 3.33
C LYS A 24 -4.34 4.84 2.55
N VAL A 25 -4.11 4.09 1.48
CA VAL A 25 -3.05 4.36 0.50
C VAL A 25 -3.67 4.81 -0.83
N LEU A 26 -3.00 5.73 -1.52
CA LEU A 26 -3.40 6.25 -2.82
C LEU A 26 -2.35 5.92 -3.89
N ILE A 27 -2.79 5.87 -5.14
CA ILE A 27 -1.89 5.77 -6.30
C ILE A 27 -0.90 6.95 -6.27
N GLY A 28 0.37 6.68 -6.55
CA GLY A 28 1.47 7.65 -6.53
C GLY A 28 2.16 7.84 -5.18
N MET A 29 1.61 7.31 -4.09
CA MET A 29 2.27 7.34 -2.78
C MET A 29 3.59 6.58 -2.80
N THR A 30 4.58 7.02 -2.01
CA THR A 30 5.83 6.29 -1.81
C THR A 30 5.65 5.14 -0.81
N LYS A 31 6.60 4.20 -0.80
CA LYS A 31 6.67 3.12 0.20
C LYS A 31 6.66 3.66 1.63
N GLU A 32 7.40 4.74 1.88
CA GLU A 32 7.41 5.42 3.19
C GLU A 32 6.02 5.95 3.56
N GLN A 33 5.35 6.69 2.65
CA GLN A 33 4.01 7.22 2.90
C GLN A 33 2.99 6.11 3.18
N ALA A 34 3.09 4.99 2.46
CA ALA A 34 2.23 3.84 2.70
C ALA A 34 2.52 3.16 4.04
N ILE A 35 3.79 3.07 4.48
CA ILE A 35 4.14 2.58 5.82
C ILE A 35 3.56 3.52 6.89
N VAL A 36 3.58 4.84 6.67
CA VAL A 36 2.96 5.78 7.62
C VAL A 36 1.44 5.64 7.64
N ALA A 37 0.81 5.39 6.50
CA ALA A 37 -0.63 5.22 6.39
C ALA A 37 -1.13 3.89 6.96
N LEU A 38 -0.46 2.79 6.60
CA LEU A 38 -0.94 1.41 6.79
C LEU A 38 -0.11 0.61 7.80
N GLY A 39 1.08 1.09 8.16
CA GLY A 39 2.09 0.30 8.84
C GLY A 39 2.90 -0.58 7.90
N TYR A 40 3.84 -1.31 8.48
CA TYR A 40 4.67 -2.27 7.75
C TYR A 40 3.81 -3.44 7.24
N PRO A 41 4.02 -3.89 6.00
CA PRO A 41 3.37 -5.10 5.50
C PRO A 41 3.87 -6.33 6.26
N LEU A 42 3.07 -7.39 6.29
CA LEU A 42 3.40 -8.62 7.01
C LEU A 42 4.68 -9.26 6.43
N PRO A 43 5.75 -9.44 7.25
CA PRO A 43 7.06 -9.91 6.78
C PRO A 43 7.01 -11.30 6.14
N THR A 44 6.07 -12.15 6.57
CA THR A 44 5.89 -13.52 6.06
C THR A 44 5.46 -13.56 4.59
N ARG A 45 4.83 -12.50 4.08
CA ARG A 45 4.44 -12.37 2.67
C ARG A 45 5.18 -11.26 1.93
N THR A 46 5.82 -10.36 2.66
CA THR A 46 6.67 -9.28 2.14
C THR A 46 8.04 -9.39 2.80
N PRO A 47 8.86 -10.39 2.43
CA PRO A 47 10.14 -10.65 3.08
C PRO A 47 11.15 -9.51 2.89
N ASN A 48 10.99 -8.72 1.82
CA ASN A 48 11.71 -7.47 1.59
C ASN A 48 10.75 -6.32 1.29
N LEU A 49 11.03 -5.14 1.84
CA LEU A 49 10.29 -3.93 1.50
C LEU A 49 10.53 -3.50 0.05
N ASP A 50 11.59 -4.02 -0.59
CA ASP A 50 11.86 -3.84 -2.03
C ASP A 50 10.89 -4.60 -2.94
N SER A 51 10.06 -5.50 -2.41
CA SER A 51 9.05 -6.20 -3.22
C SER A 51 8.17 -5.23 -4.02
N ASN A 52 7.85 -5.63 -5.25
CA ASN A 52 6.92 -4.92 -6.13
C ASN A 52 5.45 -5.16 -5.75
N VAL A 53 5.18 -6.02 -4.77
CA VAL A 53 3.83 -6.27 -4.25
C VAL A 53 3.88 -6.37 -2.73
N TRP A 54 3.05 -5.57 -2.06
CA TRP A 54 2.83 -5.66 -0.61
C TRP A 54 1.39 -6.09 -0.34
N ARG A 55 1.20 -7.07 0.54
CA ARG A 55 -0.13 -7.54 0.92
C ARG A 55 -0.55 -6.97 2.27
N TYR A 56 -1.79 -6.48 2.31
CA TYR A 56 -2.44 -5.91 3.49
C TYR A 56 -3.80 -6.56 3.75
N TRP A 57 -4.29 -6.38 4.98
CA TRP A 57 -5.58 -6.85 5.45
C TRP A 57 -6.37 -5.65 5.94
N GLN A 58 -7.54 -5.42 5.35
CA GLN A 58 -8.47 -4.40 5.86
C GLN A 58 -9.21 -4.92 7.11
N ASN A 59 -9.50 -6.21 7.11
CA ASN A 59 -10.02 -6.97 8.25
C ASN A 59 -9.65 -8.45 8.07
N SER A 60 -10.10 -9.33 8.98
CA SER A 60 -9.81 -10.77 8.93
C SER A 60 -10.23 -11.45 7.63
N SER A 61 -11.26 -10.93 6.94
CA SER A 61 -11.86 -11.54 5.74
C SER A 61 -11.47 -10.84 4.44
N VAL A 62 -10.96 -9.61 4.49
CA VAL A 62 -10.70 -8.78 3.30
C VAL A 62 -9.21 -8.47 3.20
N GLN A 63 -8.59 -9.04 2.18
CA GLN A 63 -7.20 -8.83 1.80
C GLN A 63 -7.09 -7.97 0.54
N TYR A 64 -6.03 -7.18 0.45
CA TYR A 64 -5.70 -6.40 -0.74
C TYR A 64 -4.19 -6.31 -0.96
N ASP A 65 -3.82 -6.14 -2.21
CA ASP A 65 -2.44 -5.94 -2.67
C ASP A 65 -2.22 -4.51 -3.11
N VAL A 66 -1.04 -4.02 -2.76
CA VAL A 66 -0.50 -2.76 -3.24
C VAL A 66 0.67 -3.10 -4.16
N TYR A 67 0.53 -2.73 -5.43
CA TYR A 67 1.55 -2.93 -6.46
C TYR A 67 2.40 -1.68 -6.59
N TRP A 68 3.70 -1.88 -6.74
CA TRP A 68 4.70 -0.83 -6.82
C TRP A 68 5.33 -0.77 -8.20
N GLU A 69 5.46 0.44 -8.72
CA GLU A 69 6.23 0.74 -9.93
C GLU A 69 7.00 2.03 -9.68
N ASN A 70 8.29 2.06 -10.03
CA ASN A 70 9.16 3.23 -9.81
C ASN A 70 9.07 3.78 -8.36
N GLU A 71 9.09 2.88 -7.37
CA GLU A 71 9.01 3.18 -5.93
C GLU A 71 7.71 3.87 -5.46
N ARG A 72 6.69 3.86 -6.32
CA ARG A 72 5.38 4.45 -6.04
C ARG A 72 4.26 3.43 -6.21
N VAL A 73 3.14 3.67 -5.54
CA VAL A 73 1.94 2.86 -5.70
C VAL A 73 1.42 3.01 -7.12
N ALA A 74 1.47 1.93 -7.88
CA ALA A 74 0.90 1.86 -9.22
C ALA A 74 -0.57 1.43 -9.16
N GLN A 75 -0.91 0.51 -8.27
CA GLN A 75 -2.24 -0.08 -8.19
C GLN A 75 -2.56 -0.60 -6.79
N VAL A 76 -3.83 -0.56 -6.41
CA VAL A 76 -4.38 -1.27 -5.26
C VAL A 76 -5.49 -2.20 -5.75
N ALA A 77 -5.38 -3.49 -5.48
CA ALA A 77 -6.37 -4.48 -5.93
C ALA A 77 -6.78 -5.41 -4.78
N LYS A 78 -8.02 -5.92 -4.80
CA LYS A 78 -8.41 -7.00 -3.87
C LYS A 78 -7.48 -8.19 -4.10
N ALA A 79 -7.00 -8.79 -3.03
CA ALA A 79 -6.24 -10.02 -3.10
C ALA A 79 -7.24 -11.13 -3.43
N SER A 80 -7.46 -11.37 -4.72
CA SER A 80 -8.14 -12.58 -5.18
C SER A 80 -7.37 -13.77 -4.62
N GLU A 81 -8.08 -14.70 -3.97
CA GLU A 81 -7.47 -15.88 -3.36
C GLU A 81 -6.67 -16.65 -4.40
N ILE A 82 -5.35 -16.44 -4.42
CA ILE A 82 -4.44 -17.21 -5.27
C ILE A 82 -4.30 -18.59 -4.65
N ARG A 83 -5.21 -19.50 -5.01
CA ARG A 83 -4.90 -20.93 -4.99
C ARG A 83 -3.97 -21.21 -6.17
N GLY A 84 -2.66 -21.19 -5.93
CA GLY A 84 -1.70 -21.84 -6.85
C GLY A 84 -0.64 -20.99 -7.57
N GLY A 85 -0.27 -19.82 -7.04
CA GLY A 85 0.86 -19.05 -7.55
C GLY A 85 0.50 -18.00 -8.61
N LEU A 86 1.01 -16.78 -8.36
CA LEU A 86 0.89 -15.55 -9.15
C LEU A 86 -0.51 -14.91 -9.22
N PRO A 87 -0.70 -13.72 -8.62
CA PRO A 87 -1.86 -12.90 -8.94
C PRO A 87 -1.71 -12.42 -10.39
N VAL A 88 -2.52 -13.02 -11.27
CA VAL A 88 -2.82 -12.45 -12.58
C VAL A 88 -3.43 -11.08 -12.33
N VAL A 89 -2.66 -10.04 -12.64
CA VAL A 89 -3.16 -8.68 -12.82
C VAL A 89 -4.26 -8.78 -13.86
N VAL A 90 -5.52 -8.75 -13.43
CA VAL A 90 -6.63 -8.48 -14.35
C VAL A 90 -6.57 -6.99 -14.64
N PRO A 91 -6.26 -6.55 -15.87
CA PRO A 91 -6.42 -5.16 -16.23
C PRO A 91 -7.93 -4.92 -16.17
N THR A 92 -8.40 -4.11 -15.24
CA THR A 92 -9.77 -3.60 -15.27
C THR A 92 -9.90 -2.75 -16.53
N LYS A 93 -10.41 -3.36 -17.59
CA LYS A 93 -10.92 -2.66 -18.76
C LYS A 93 -11.99 -1.68 -18.26
N GLN A 94 -11.69 -0.39 -18.38
CA GLN A 94 -12.71 0.66 -18.36
C GLN A 94 -13.73 0.31 -19.45
N LEU A 95 -14.93 -0.12 -19.05
CA LEU A 95 -16.05 -0.30 -19.96
C LEU A 95 -16.68 1.08 -20.18
N LYS A 96 -16.65 1.54 -21.43
CA LYS A 96 -17.23 2.79 -21.90
C LYS A 96 -18.51 2.50 -22.65
#